data_AF-W8TLI5-F1
#
_entry.id   AF-W8TLI5-F1
#
_cell.length_a   1.000
_cell.length_b   1.000
_cell.length_c   1.000
_cell.angle_alpha   90.00
_cell.angle_beta   90.00
_cell.angle_gamma   90.00
#
_symmetry.space_group_name_H-M   'P 1'
#
loop_
_entity.id
_entity.type
_entity.pdbx_description
1 polymer ?
#
loop_
_entity_poly.entity_id
_entity_poly.type
_entity_poly.pdbx_seq_one_letter_code
_entity_poly.pdbx_strand_id
1 'polypeptide(L)'
;RWVEERRENMLGMVHGRDQIDYMQMACMNDGTIIGLKGKLLADMGAYLYYGTAEIPTLTTLMGSGPYKFQDLQYDLYGVFTNKTPTDAYRGAGRPEATYLLERMIDAVADDLGLDPVEVRRKNFLTKDQFPYTTPIGLTYDSGEYDKALDKALEVSGYYQLKQQAPELRKQGILRG
;
A
#
# COMPACT_ATOMS: atom_id res chain seq x y z
N ARG A 1 -39.89 -13.27 -0.09
CA ARG A 1 -38.84 -12.57 -0.87
C ARG A 1 -38.22 -11.54 0.05
N TRP A 2 -36.90 -11.49 0.18
CA TRP A 2 -36.18 -10.46 0.93
C TRP A 2 -35.45 -9.53 -0.05
N VAL A 3 -35.56 -8.21 0.18
CA VAL A 3 -34.88 -7.15 -0.59
C VAL A 3 -34.58 -6.05 0.42
N GLU A 4 -33.31 -5.77 0.68
CA GLU A 4 -32.92 -4.71 1.61
C GLU A 4 -33.08 -3.31 1.01
N GLU A 5 -33.30 -2.32 1.88
CA GLU A 5 -33.20 -0.90 1.57
C GLU A 5 -31.75 -0.40 1.72
N ARG A 6 -31.46 0.79 1.17
CA ARG A 6 -30.15 1.42 1.30
C ARG A 6 -29.71 1.59 2.76
N ARG A 7 -30.63 1.93 3.66
CA ARG A 7 -30.30 2.12 5.07
C ARG A 7 -29.92 0.79 5.74
N GLU A 8 -30.63 -0.27 5.41
CA GLU A 8 -30.33 -1.61 5.91
C GLU A 8 -28.95 -2.08 5.41
N ASN A 9 -28.65 -1.85 4.13
CA ASN A 9 -27.33 -2.12 3.56
C ASN A 9 -26.22 -1.39 4.32
N MET A 10 -26.36 -0.09 4.58
CA MET A 10 -25.34 0.71 5.29
C MET A 10 -25.18 0.33 6.76
N LEU A 11 -26.22 -0.24 7.40
CA LEU A 11 -26.22 -0.58 8.82
C LEU A 11 -25.91 -2.04 9.11
N GLY A 12 -26.22 -2.95 8.18
CA GLY A 12 -26.22 -4.39 8.42
C GLY A 12 -25.24 -5.18 7.55
N MET A 13 -24.73 -4.59 6.46
CA MET A 13 -23.69 -5.23 5.65
C MET A 13 -22.30 -4.94 6.22
N VAL A 14 -21.33 -5.64 5.63
CA VAL A 14 -19.91 -5.47 5.93
C VAL A 14 -19.41 -4.11 5.46
N HIS A 15 -18.41 -3.56 6.15
CA HIS A 15 -17.64 -2.42 5.68
C HIS A 15 -16.21 -2.84 5.32
N GLY A 16 -15.36 -1.93 4.84
CA GLY A 16 -13.98 -2.25 4.45
C GLY A 16 -12.96 -1.29 5.03
N ARG A 17 -11.69 -1.64 4.92
CA ARG A 17 -10.53 -0.90 5.46
C ARG A 17 -10.39 -1.10 6.97
N ASP A 18 -10.74 -0.09 7.77
CA ASP A 18 -10.66 -0.02 9.24
C ASP A 18 -9.43 -0.72 9.87
N GLN A 19 -8.25 -0.30 9.40
CA GLN A 19 -6.95 -0.70 9.96
C GLN A 19 -6.21 0.53 10.51
N ILE A 20 -5.49 0.34 11.61
CA ILE A 20 -4.53 1.30 12.15
C ILE A 20 -3.15 0.66 12.09
N ASP A 21 -2.28 1.25 11.28
CA ASP A 21 -1.01 0.63 10.91
C ASP A 21 0.17 1.50 11.31
N TYR A 22 1.10 0.90 12.05
CA TYR A 22 2.35 1.52 12.48
C TYR A 22 3.48 0.91 11.68
N MET A 23 4.07 1.72 10.79
CA MET A 23 5.03 1.25 9.80
C MET A 23 6.41 1.89 10.04
N GLN A 24 7.46 1.09 9.85
CA GLN A 24 8.86 1.52 9.94
C GLN A 24 9.64 0.91 8.76
N MET A 25 10.37 1.74 8.02
CA MET A 25 11.16 1.31 6.86
C MET A 25 12.64 1.61 7.13
N ALA A 26 13.49 0.60 6.91
CA ALA A 26 14.93 0.75 6.94
C ALA A 26 15.46 0.95 5.51
N CYS A 27 16.31 1.96 5.32
CA CYS A 27 16.93 2.28 4.04
C CYS A 27 18.37 2.78 4.21
N MET A 28 19.14 2.73 3.13
CA MET A 28 20.45 3.37 3.01
C MET A 28 20.30 4.82 2.53
N ASN A 29 21.33 5.64 2.77
CA ASN A 29 21.35 7.06 2.37
C ASN A 29 21.18 7.29 0.86
N ASP A 30 21.39 6.27 0.03
CA ASP A 30 21.22 6.34 -1.42
C ASP A 30 19.80 5.94 -1.87
N GLY A 31 18.89 5.69 -0.93
CA GLY A 31 17.51 5.27 -1.19
C GLY A 31 17.31 3.76 -1.35
N THR A 32 18.34 2.93 -1.17
CA THR A 32 18.18 1.46 -1.20
C THR A 32 17.40 1.00 0.04
N ILE A 33 16.28 0.30 -0.17
CA ILE A 33 15.42 -0.21 0.89
C ILE A 33 15.96 -1.56 1.37
N ILE A 34 16.00 -1.73 2.69
CA ILE A 34 16.54 -2.92 3.34
C ILE A 34 15.38 -3.78 3.84
N GLY A 35 14.49 -3.17 4.64
CA GLY A 35 13.43 -3.91 5.31
C GLY A 35 12.25 -3.05 5.74
N LEU A 36 11.15 -3.74 6.03
CA LEU A 36 9.89 -3.14 6.47
C LEU A 36 9.38 -3.87 7.71
N LYS A 37 9.06 -3.10 8.75
CA LYS A 37 8.38 -3.60 9.94
C LYS A 37 7.02 -2.92 10.09
N GLY A 38 5.97 -3.72 10.26
CA GLY A 38 4.62 -3.22 10.47
C GLY A 38 3.96 -3.81 11.72
N LYS A 39 3.17 -2.99 12.41
CA LYS A 39 2.19 -3.44 13.40
C LYS A 39 0.81 -2.95 12.98
N LEU A 40 -0.11 -3.88 12.74
CA LEU A 40 -1.45 -3.60 12.23
C LEU A 40 -2.49 -3.93 13.29
N LEU A 41 -3.42 -3.02 13.52
CA LEU A 41 -4.61 -3.23 14.34
C LEU A 41 -5.82 -3.17 13.40
N ALA A 42 -6.48 -4.31 13.19
CA ALA A 42 -7.62 -4.40 12.28
C ALA A 42 -8.93 -4.56 13.07
N ASP A 43 -9.90 -3.69 12.81
CA ASP A 43 -11.24 -3.78 13.40
C ASP A 43 -12.00 -4.95 12.77
N MET A 44 -12.42 -5.91 13.60
CA MET A 44 -13.12 -7.12 13.17
C MET A 44 -14.65 -6.96 13.23
N GLY A 45 -15.15 -5.82 13.70
CA GLY A 45 -16.55 -5.64 14.10
C GLY A 45 -16.91 -6.50 15.32
N ALA A 46 -18.21 -6.77 15.50
CA ALA A 46 -18.73 -7.49 16.67
C ALA A 46 -18.57 -9.01 16.59
N TYR A 47 -18.32 -9.53 15.39
CA TYR A 47 -18.19 -10.96 15.11
C TYR A 47 -17.41 -11.13 13.80
N LEU A 48 -16.78 -12.28 13.61
CA LEU A 48 -16.14 -12.61 12.34
C LEU A 48 -17.19 -12.96 11.29
N TYR A 49 -17.02 -12.43 10.09
CA TYR A 49 -17.75 -12.80 8.89
C TYR A 49 -16.78 -13.34 7.84
N TYR A 50 -17.28 -13.79 6.68
CA TYR A 50 -16.56 -14.58 5.68
C TYR A 50 -15.06 -14.29 5.59
N GLY A 51 -14.69 -13.08 5.17
CA GLY A 51 -13.30 -12.68 4.97
C GLY A 51 -12.71 -11.83 6.10
N THR A 52 -13.45 -11.52 7.17
CA THR A 52 -13.06 -10.49 8.16
C THR A 52 -11.60 -10.62 8.65
N ALA A 53 -11.19 -11.82 9.05
CA ALA A 53 -9.81 -12.06 9.49
C ALA A 53 -8.80 -12.28 8.33
N GLU A 54 -9.30 -12.71 7.17
CA GLU A 54 -8.49 -12.93 5.98
C GLU A 54 -8.03 -11.61 5.36
N ILE A 55 -8.91 -10.60 5.27
CA ILE A 55 -8.60 -9.31 4.63
C ILE A 55 -7.33 -8.63 5.18
N PRO A 56 -7.16 -8.41 6.49
CA PRO A 56 -5.93 -7.82 7.02
C PRO A 56 -4.73 -8.76 6.92
N THR A 57 -4.95 -10.08 6.88
CA THR A 57 -3.87 -11.04 6.58
C THR A 57 -3.36 -10.86 5.14
N LEU A 58 -4.26 -10.62 4.19
CA LEU A 58 -3.88 -10.30 2.81
C LEU A 58 -3.13 -8.96 2.70
N THR A 59 -3.40 -8.00 3.60
CA THR A 59 -2.61 -6.76 3.70
C THR A 59 -1.14 -7.07 3.98
N THR A 60 -0.86 -7.89 5.00
CA THR A 60 0.54 -8.25 5.33
C THR A 60 1.19 -9.03 4.22
N LEU A 61 0.45 -9.95 3.58
CA LEU A 61 0.94 -10.77 2.46
C LEU A 61 1.23 -9.97 1.18
N MET A 62 0.79 -8.72 1.09
CA MET A 62 1.04 -7.83 -0.04
C MET A 62 2.02 -6.71 0.32
N GLY A 63 2.60 -6.76 1.52
CA GLY A 63 3.45 -5.71 2.08
C GLY A 63 4.78 -5.47 1.34
N SER A 64 5.22 -6.38 0.47
CA SER A 64 6.41 -6.16 -0.39
C SER A 64 6.10 -5.27 -1.60
N GLY A 65 4.85 -5.24 -2.06
CA GLY A 65 4.47 -4.56 -3.30
C GLY A 65 5.42 -4.91 -4.47
N PRO A 66 5.72 -3.95 -5.37
CA PRO A 66 6.62 -4.19 -6.50
C PRO A 66 8.12 -4.14 -6.13
N TYR A 67 8.48 -3.99 -4.86
CA TYR A 67 9.85 -3.73 -4.44
C TYR A 67 10.57 -4.99 -3.96
N LYS A 68 11.88 -4.99 -4.18
CA LYS A 68 12.80 -5.94 -3.58
C LYS A 68 13.07 -5.55 -2.13
N PHE A 69 12.85 -6.48 -1.23
CA PHE A 69 13.18 -6.37 0.18
C PHE A 69 14.07 -7.54 0.61
N GLN A 70 14.95 -7.30 1.58
CA GLN A 70 15.69 -8.37 2.24
C GLN A 70 14.82 -8.99 3.34
N ASP A 71 14.26 -8.15 4.22
CA ASP A 71 13.50 -8.59 5.38
C ASP A 71 12.16 -7.86 5.50
N LEU A 72 11.09 -8.59 5.80
CA LEU A 72 9.79 -8.03 6.18
C LEU A 72 9.28 -8.70 7.44
N GLN A 73 8.72 -7.91 8.35
CA GLN A 73 8.06 -8.40 9.55
C GLN A 73 6.73 -7.68 9.76
N TYR A 74 5.69 -8.44 10.08
CA TYR A 74 4.38 -7.89 10.44
C TYR A 74 3.84 -8.54 11.71
N ASP A 75 3.36 -7.71 12.63
CA ASP A 75 2.51 -8.13 13.74
C ASP A 75 1.06 -7.69 13.44
N LEU A 76 0.14 -8.63 13.26
CA LEU A 76 -1.27 -8.33 12.99
C LEU A 76 -2.15 -8.69 14.19
N TYR A 77 -2.95 -7.74 14.65
CA TYR A 77 -3.90 -7.91 15.74
C TYR A 77 -5.32 -7.63 15.24
N GLY A 78 -6.21 -8.62 15.34
CA GLY A 78 -7.65 -8.43 15.17
C GLY A 78 -8.29 -7.93 16.46
N VAL A 79 -9.10 -6.88 16.38
CA VAL A 79 -9.77 -6.26 17.53
C VAL A 79 -11.28 -6.29 17.33
N PHE A 80 -12.03 -6.87 18.26
CA PHE A 80 -13.49 -6.85 18.22
C PHE A 80 -14.04 -5.51 18.73
N THR A 81 -15.07 -5.00 18.06
CA THR A 81 -15.74 -3.73 18.39
C THR A 81 -17.26 -3.85 18.26
N ASN A 82 -18.03 -2.86 18.71
CA ASN A 82 -19.49 -2.87 18.57
C ASN A 82 -19.97 -2.35 17.20
N LYS A 83 -19.36 -2.81 16.10
CA LYS A 83 -19.71 -2.45 14.71
C LYS A 83 -20.11 -3.68 13.89
N THR A 84 -20.66 -3.48 12.69
CA THR A 84 -20.72 -4.58 11.70
C THR A 84 -19.31 -5.06 11.34
N PRO A 85 -19.13 -6.31 10.88
CA PRO A 85 -17.83 -6.83 10.48
C PRO A 85 -17.20 -6.07 9.32
N THR A 86 -15.87 -6.01 9.29
CA THR A 86 -15.10 -5.71 8.08
C THR A 86 -15.09 -6.91 7.13
N ASP A 87 -15.03 -6.67 5.82
CA ASP A 87 -14.80 -7.72 4.81
C ASP A 87 -14.29 -7.10 3.48
N ALA A 88 -14.17 -7.95 2.46
CA ALA A 88 -13.70 -7.61 1.14
C ALA A 88 -14.52 -6.48 0.52
N TYR A 89 -13.86 -5.32 0.38
CA TYR A 89 -14.33 -4.26 -0.48
C TYR A 89 -13.24 -3.93 -1.50
N ARG A 90 -13.41 -4.36 -2.76
CA ARG A 90 -12.50 -4.13 -3.91
C ARG A 90 -11.00 -4.17 -3.57
N GLY A 91 -10.37 -5.33 -3.78
CA GLY A 91 -8.91 -5.51 -3.65
C GLY A 91 -8.48 -6.32 -2.43
N ALA A 92 -9.29 -6.35 -1.36
CA ALA A 92 -9.12 -7.20 -0.18
C ALA A 92 -7.71 -7.12 0.44
N GLY A 93 -7.46 -6.10 1.27
CA GLY A 93 -6.20 -5.89 1.97
C GLY A 93 -5.08 -5.26 1.13
N ARG A 94 -5.14 -5.44 -0.20
CA ARG A 94 -4.20 -4.82 -1.16
C ARG A 94 -4.23 -3.29 -1.15
N PRO A 95 -5.40 -2.61 -1.12
CA PRO A 95 -5.43 -1.15 -1.06
C PRO A 95 -4.67 -0.59 0.15
N GLU A 96 -4.83 -1.21 1.31
CA GLU A 96 -4.16 -0.86 2.56
C GLU A 96 -2.65 -1.10 2.43
N ALA A 97 -2.24 -2.28 1.93
CA ALA A 97 -0.83 -2.61 1.73
C ALA A 97 -0.14 -1.62 0.78
N THR A 98 -0.76 -1.35 -0.37
CA THR A 98 -0.25 -0.38 -1.35
C THR A 98 -0.20 1.02 -0.77
N TYR A 99 -1.26 1.47 -0.08
CA TYR A 99 -1.27 2.81 0.52
C TYR A 99 -0.13 2.99 1.51
N LEU A 100 0.02 2.07 2.46
CA LEU A 100 1.05 2.15 3.50
C LEU A 100 2.44 2.09 2.90
N LEU A 101 2.69 1.12 2.02
CA LEU A 101 3.98 0.93 1.38
C LEU A 101 4.39 2.17 0.58
N GLU A 102 3.52 2.66 -0.31
CA GLU A 102 3.83 3.83 -1.14
C GLU A 102 4.03 5.10 -0.31
N ARG A 103 3.29 5.26 0.81
CA ARG A 103 3.53 6.36 1.75
C ARG A 103 4.91 6.26 2.42
N MET A 104 5.37 5.06 2.75
CA MET A 104 6.71 4.85 3.30
C MET A 104 7.80 5.13 2.25
N ILE A 105 7.59 4.76 0.99
CA ILE A 105 8.51 5.08 -0.11
C ILE A 105 8.64 6.59 -0.28
N ASP A 106 7.52 7.31 -0.30
CA ASP A 106 7.55 8.78 -0.40
C ASP A 106 8.23 9.40 0.83
N ALA A 107 8.00 8.88 2.04
CA ALA A 107 8.69 9.36 3.24
C ALA A 107 10.21 9.16 3.16
N VAL A 108 10.69 8.04 2.63
CA VAL A 108 12.12 7.82 2.37
C VAL A 108 12.67 8.84 1.37
N ALA A 109 11.93 9.10 0.29
CA ALA A 109 12.34 10.09 -0.71
C ALA A 109 12.43 11.51 -0.12
N ASP A 110 11.43 11.90 0.67
CA ASP A 110 11.37 13.20 1.34
C ASP A 110 12.50 13.36 2.37
N ASP A 111 12.71 12.35 3.23
CA ASP A 111 13.74 12.38 4.29
C ASP A 111 15.17 12.45 3.72
N LEU A 112 15.42 11.81 2.58
CA LEU A 112 16.73 11.80 1.92
C LEU A 112 16.89 12.90 0.86
N GLY A 113 15.84 13.66 0.56
CA GLY A 113 15.83 14.68 -0.50
C GLY A 113 16.03 14.09 -1.91
N LEU A 114 15.54 12.86 -2.14
CA LEU A 114 15.63 12.14 -3.41
C LEU A 114 14.35 12.33 -4.23
N ASP A 115 14.41 12.07 -5.54
CA ASP A 115 13.20 11.98 -6.35
C ASP A 115 12.45 10.67 -6.00
N PRO A 116 11.15 10.73 -5.65
CA PRO A 116 10.36 9.53 -5.36
C PRO A 116 10.28 8.53 -6.52
N VAL A 117 10.46 8.97 -7.77
CA VAL A 117 10.58 8.10 -8.94
C VAL A 117 11.87 7.29 -8.90
N GLU A 118 12.98 7.93 -8.55
CA GLU A 118 14.30 7.30 -8.51
C GLU A 118 14.43 6.32 -7.34
N VAL A 119 13.82 6.64 -6.19
CA VAL A 119 13.72 5.70 -5.05
C VAL A 119 12.93 4.45 -5.48
N ARG A 120 11.82 4.60 -6.20
CA ARG A 120 11.04 3.46 -6.69
C ARG A 120 11.83 2.60 -7.66
N ARG A 121 12.41 3.20 -8.69
CA ARG A 121 13.19 2.49 -9.72
C ARG A 121 14.35 1.71 -9.13
N LYS A 122 15.08 2.31 -8.19
CA LYS A 122 16.21 1.67 -7.50
C LYS A 122 15.80 0.38 -6.79
N ASN A 123 14.55 0.29 -6.33
CA ASN A 123 14.07 -0.79 -5.49
C ASN A 123 13.09 -1.75 -6.19
N PHE A 124 12.67 -1.49 -7.42
CA PHE A 124 11.77 -2.40 -8.13
C PHE A 124 12.38 -3.78 -8.37
N LEU A 125 11.52 -4.79 -8.43
CA LEU A 125 11.87 -6.06 -9.05
C LEU A 125 12.05 -5.87 -10.56
N THR A 126 13.14 -6.39 -11.11
CA THR A 126 13.40 -6.41 -12.54
C THR A 126 12.76 -7.63 -13.20
N LYS A 127 12.49 -7.53 -14.51
CA LYS A 127 11.80 -8.57 -15.30
C LYS A 127 12.45 -9.95 -15.17
N ASP A 128 13.78 -10.00 -15.09
CA ASP A 128 14.59 -11.22 -14.99
C ASP A 128 14.57 -11.86 -13.60
N GLN A 129 14.01 -11.20 -12.58
CA GLN A 129 13.86 -11.77 -11.23
C GLN A 129 12.59 -12.61 -11.07
N PHE A 130 11.68 -12.59 -12.04
CA PHE A 130 10.45 -13.37 -11.98
C PHE A 130 10.65 -14.81 -12.47
N PRO A 131 9.98 -15.81 -11.86
CA PRO A 131 9.08 -15.69 -10.72
C PRO A 131 9.84 -15.35 -9.42
N TYR A 132 9.29 -14.42 -8.63
CA TYR A 132 9.95 -13.88 -7.44
C TYR A 132 9.17 -14.27 -6.19
N THR A 133 9.79 -14.99 -5.26
CA THR A 133 9.19 -15.28 -3.95
C THR A 133 9.58 -14.20 -2.96
N THR A 134 8.58 -13.48 -2.46
CA THR A 134 8.75 -12.41 -1.48
C THR A 134 9.20 -12.96 -0.12
N PRO A 135 9.84 -12.15 0.74
CA PRO A 135 10.27 -12.59 2.09
C PRO A 135 9.14 -13.13 2.99
N ILE A 136 7.90 -12.79 2.67
CA ILE A 136 6.68 -13.22 3.36
C ILE A 136 5.99 -14.43 2.69
N GLY A 137 6.61 -15.00 1.64
CA GLY A 137 6.26 -16.30 1.06
C GLY A 137 5.35 -16.30 -0.17
N LEU A 138 4.83 -15.14 -0.63
CA LEU A 138 4.08 -15.10 -1.89
C LEU A 138 5.02 -15.07 -3.09
N THR A 139 4.78 -15.94 -4.06
CA THR A 139 5.46 -15.95 -5.35
C THR A 139 4.71 -15.10 -6.38
N TYR A 140 5.38 -14.06 -6.87
CA TYR A 140 4.92 -13.28 -8.01
C TYR A 140 5.31 -13.98 -9.30
N ASP A 141 4.38 -14.01 -10.25
CA ASP A 141 4.49 -14.74 -11.51
C ASP A 141 5.35 -13.98 -12.54
N SER A 142 5.07 -12.70 -12.78
CA SER A 142 5.75 -11.86 -13.76
C SER A 142 5.53 -10.36 -13.50
N GLY A 143 6.41 -9.50 -14.05
CA GLY A 143 6.26 -8.05 -13.94
C GLY A 143 7.26 -7.24 -14.78
N GLU A 144 6.83 -6.07 -15.25
CA GLU A 144 7.66 -5.06 -15.91
C GLU A 144 7.34 -3.67 -15.31
N TYR A 145 7.68 -3.46 -14.04
CA TYR A 145 7.27 -2.27 -13.27
C TYR A 145 7.89 -0.96 -13.77
N ASP A 146 9.18 -0.98 -14.12
CA ASP A 146 9.87 0.21 -14.63
C ASP A 146 9.24 0.70 -15.94
N LYS A 147 8.88 -0.23 -16.84
CA LYS A 147 8.16 0.08 -18.08
C LYS A 147 6.77 0.67 -17.84
N ALA A 148 6.05 0.17 -16.83
CA ALA A 148 4.76 0.73 -16.45
C ALA A 148 4.92 2.14 -15.87
N LEU A 149 5.95 2.36 -15.05
CA LEU A 149 6.27 3.68 -14.50
C LEU A 149 6.67 4.66 -15.60
N ASP A 150 7.52 4.27 -16.55
CA ASP A 150 7.89 5.07 -17.71
C ASP A 150 6.65 5.58 -18.45
N LYS A 151 5.69 4.69 -18.70
CA LYS A 151 4.47 5.07 -19.40
C LYS A 151 3.62 6.04 -18.58
N ALA A 152 3.54 5.84 -17.26
CA ALA A 152 2.83 6.75 -16.37
C ALA A 152 3.48 8.14 -16.31
N LEU A 153 4.82 8.21 -16.26
CA LEU A 153 5.57 9.47 -16.26
C LEU A 153 5.41 10.24 -17.57
N GLU A 154 5.44 9.53 -18.70
CA GLU A 154 5.18 10.10 -20.03
C GLU A 154 3.78 10.69 -20.13
N VAL A 155 2.74 9.90 -19.83
CA VAL A 155 1.34 10.31 -19.99
C VAL A 155 0.94 11.42 -19.01
N SER A 156 1.50 11.40 -17.80
CA SER A 156 1.22 12.44 -16.80
C SER A 156 2.00 13.74 -17.01
N GLY A 157 3.10 13.72 -17.77
CA GLY A 157 4.02 14.86 -17.86
C GLY A 157 4.70 15.17 -16.53
N TYR A 158 4.99 14.14 -15.71
CA TYR A 158 5.47 14.28 -14.32
C TYR A 158 6.60 15.31 -14.15
N TYR A 159 7.65 15.24 -14.97
CA TYR A 159 8.80 16.15 -14.83
C TYR A 159 8.43 17.61 -15.11
N GLN A 160 7.48 17.87 -15.99
CA GLN A 160 6.98 19.21 -16.26
C GLN A 160 6.15 19.72 -15.06
N LEU A 161 5.28 18.87 -14.50
CA LEU A 161 4.52 19.18 -13.29
C LEU A 161 5.44 19.50 -12.11
N LYS A 162 6.48 18.68 -11.90
CA LYS A 162 7.48 18.86 -10.85
C LYS A 162 8.24 20.20 -10.97
N GLN A 163 8.62 20.58 -12.18
CA GLN A 163 9.28 21.88 -12.43
C GLN A 163 8.36 23.08 -12.14
N GLN A 164 7.06 22.95 -12.37
CA GLN A 164 6.08 24.03 -12.14
C GLN A 164 5.69 24.17 -10.66
N ALA A 165 5.85 23.10 -9.87
CA ALA A 165 5.38 23.04 -8.48
C ALA A 165 5.86 24.20 -7.60
N PRO A 166 7.15 24.63 -7.61
CA PRO A 166 7.60 25.72 -6.74
C PRO A 166 6.90 27.05 -6.99
N GLU A 167 6.64 27.40 -8.25
CA GLU A 167 5.95 28.65 -8.61
C GLU A 167 4.46 28.59 -8.28
N LEU A 168 3.83 27.42 -8.40
CA LEU A 168 2.43 27.21 -8.03
C LEU A 168 2.24 27.28 -6.51
N ARG A 169 3.20 26.76 -5.72
CA ARG A 169 3.16 26.85 -4.25
C ARG A 169 3.19 28.29 -3.75
N LYS A 170 3.93 29.19 -4.41
CA LYS A 170 3.91 30.64 -4.12
C LYS A 170 2.54 31.27 -4.33
N GLN A 171 1.69 30.66 -5.14
CA GLN A 171 0.32 31.10 -5.44
C GLN A 171 -0.73 30.38 -4.57
N GLY A 172 -0.31 29.57 -3.58
CA GLY A 172 -1.21 28.80 -2.73
C GLY A 172 -1.77 27.53 -3.37
N ILE A 173 -1.25 27.11 -4.53
CA ILE A 173 -1.67 25.89 -5.23
C ILE A 173 -0.75 24.74 -4.83
N LEU A 174 -1.28 23.75 -4.11
CA LEU A 174 -0.57 22.55 -3.68
C LEU A 174 -0.74 21.41 -4.70
N ARG A 175 0.03 21.46 -5.78
CA ARG A 175 0.12 20.38 -6.78
C ARG A 175 1.53 20.29 -7.36
N GLY A 176 1.92 19.10 -7.79
CA GLY A 176 3.27 18.83 -8.33
C GLY A 176 4.26 18.46 -7.24
#